data_AF-A0A6B9YNM9-F1
#
_entry.id   AF-A0A6B9YNM9-F1
#
_cell.length_a   1.000
_cell.length_b   1.000
_cell.length_c   1.000
_cell.angle_alpha   90.00
_cell.angle_beta   90.00
_cell.angle_gamma   90.00
#
_symmetry.space_group_name_H-M   'P 1'
#
loop_
_entity.id
_entity.type
_entity.pdbx_description
1 polymer ?
#
loop_
_entity_poly.entity_id
_entity_poly.type
_entity_poly.pdbx_seq_one_letter_code
_entity_poly.pdbx_strand_id
1 'polypeptide(L)'
;MVAGKRSQSDGAEHRLRDLGIQLPTPSTPFGTYAETVQTGNLLFFSGMLPVVDHKPKYVGRLGKELDVEADRAATYIAALNVLASAKEHLGSLDRVTRVVRSWRAGTVPQRCAECRHSHT
;
A
#
# COMPACT_ATOMS: atom_id res chain seq x y z
N MET A 1 -13.37 -5.64 23.17
CA MET A 1 -12.15 -4.80 23.30
C MET A 1 -10.96 -5.67 22.95
N VAL A 2 -10.48 -5.65 21.70
CA VAL A 2 -9.36 -6.51 21.28
C VAL A 2 -8.05 -5.83 21.70
N ALA A 3 -7.55 -6.24 22.85
CA ALA A 3 -6.17 -6.03 23.26
C ALA A 3 -5.26 -6.88 22.34
N GLY A 4 -4.88 -6.31 21.20
CA GLY A 4 -3.89 -6.92 20.32
C GLY A 4 -2.54 -6.90 20.99
N LYS A 5 -1.96 -8.09 21.21
CA LYS A 5 -0.62 -8.30 21.75
C LYS A 5 0.38 -7.32 21.16
N ARG A 6 1.00 -6.47 21.99
CA ARG A 6 2.22 -5.75 21.64
C ARG A 6 3.30 -6.80 21.42
N SER A 7 3.61 -7.08 20.16
CA SER A 7 4.86 -7.74 19.79
C SER A 7 5.99 -6.75 20.06
N GLN A 8 6.45 -6.68 21.31
CA GLN A 8 7.82 -6.30 21.62
C GLN A 8 8.65 -7.55 21.25
N SER A 9 9.73 -7.53 20.49
CA SER A 9 10.87 -6.62 20.59
C SER A 9 11.78 -6.86 19.39
N ASP A 10 11.44 -6.21 18.28
CA ASP A 10 12.29 -5.90 17.13
C ASP A 10 11.48 -4.84 16.41
N GLY A 11 11.97 -3.60 16.34
CA GLY A 11 11.23 -2.48 15.75
C GLY A 11 10.71 -2.86 14.35
N ALA A 12 9.64 -2.22 13.86
CA ALA A 12 9.09 -2.52 12.54
C ALA A 12 10.18 -2.52 11.46
N GLU A 13 11.18 -1.66 11.60
CA GLU A 13 12.39 -1.58 10.78
C GLU A 13 13.33 -2.78 10.91
N HIS A 14 13.45 -3.40 12.08
CA HIS A 14 14.22 -4.64 12.27
C HIS A 14 13.52 -5.80 11.56
N ARG A 15 12.21 -5.93 11.72
CA ARG A 15 11.42 -6.95 11.00
C ARG A 15 11.50 -6.78 9.49
N LEU A 16 11.54 -5.55 8.99
CA LEU A 16 11.77 -5.30 7.56
C LEU A 16 13.15 -5.80 7.11
N ARG A 17 14.19 -5.61 7.93
CA ARG A 17 15.54 -6.12 7.64
C ARG A 17 15.59 -7.65 7.65
N ASP A 18 14.93 -8.30 8.61
CA ASP A 18 14.89 -9.76 8.70
C ASP A 18 14.19 -10.39 7.49
N LEU A 19 13.17 -9.72 6.98
CA LEU A 19 12.47 -10.12 5.76
C LEU A 19 13.24 -9.78 4.47
N GLY A 20 14.40 -9.11 4.58
CA GLY A 20 15.18 -8.65 3.42
C GLY A 20 14.49 -7.55 2.61
N ILE A 21 13.51 -6.86 3.20
CA ILE A 21 12.70 -5.85 2.53
C ILE A 21 13.41 -4.49 2.66
N GLN A 22 13.86 -3.97 1.52
CA GLN A 22 14.37 -2.61 1.43
C GLN A 22 13.24 -1.65 1.10
N LEU A 23 13.13 -0.58 1.88
CA LEU A 23 12.17 0.49 1.60
C LEU A 23 12.70 1.34 0.43
N PRO A 24 11.89 1.57 -0.61
CA PRO A 24 12.26 2.46 -1.69
C PRO A 24 12.31 3.91 -1.20
N THR A 25 12.94 4.77 -1.99
CA THR A 25 12.83 6.22 -1.78
C THR A 25 11.37 6.65 -1.92
N PRO A 26 10.83 7.43 -0.97
CA PRO A 26 9.46 7.95 -1.06
C PRO A 26 9.22 8.67 -2.39
N SER A 27 8.02 8.48 -2.94
CA SER A 27 7.68 9.02 -4.26
C SER A 27 7.17 10.44 -4.13
N THR A 28 7.83 11.42 -4.74
CA THR A 28 7.29 12.79 -4.76
C THR A 28 5.95 12.85 -5.50
N PRO A 29 4.99 13.65 -5.01
CA PRO A 29 3.66 13.74 -5.62
C PRO A 29 3.74 14.24 -7.07
N PHE A 30 3.00 13.58 -7.96
CA PHE A 30 2.94 13.90 -9.40
C PHE A 30 2.14 15.16 -9.74
N GLY A 31 1.67 15.92 -8.74
CA GLY A 31 0.87 17.13 -8.95
C GLY A 31 0.72 17.94 -7.66
N THR A 32 -0.14 18.96 -7.69
CA THR A 32 -0.35 19.87 -6.55
C THR A 32 -1.29 19.27 -5.51
N TYR A 33 -0.79 18.28 -4.75
CA TYR A 33 -1.47 17.73 -3.58
C TYR A 33 -0.45 17.27 -2.54
N ALA A 34 -0.90 17.17 -1.28
CA ALA A 34 -0.08 16.57 -0.23
C ALA A 34 -0.16 15.04 -0.31
N GLU A 35 0.99 14.39 -0.40
CA GLU A 35 1.10 12.92 -0.45
C GLU A 35 0.63 12.28 0.86
N THR A 36 1.01 12.88 1.98
CA THR A 36 0.60 12.49 3.33
C THR A 36 0.00 13.67 4.07
N VAL A 37 -1.09 13.42 4.79
CA VAL A 37 -1.73 14.43 5.65
C VAL A 37 -2.01 13.79 7.00
N GLN A 38 -1.53 14.41 8.06
CA GLN A 38 -1.84 14.00 9.41
C GLN A 38 -2.96 14.85 9.99
N THR A 39 -4.00 14.21 10.53
CA THR A 39 -5.07 14.88 11.27
C THR A 39 -5.20 14.22 12.63
N GLY A 40 -4.72 14.92 13.67
CA GLY A 40 -4.63 14.38 15.03
C GLY A 40 -3.71 13.16 15.08
N ASN A 41 -4.29 11.99 15.43
CA ASN A 41 -3.59 10.71 15.52
C ASN A 41 -3.74 9.83 14.27
N LEU A 42 -4.37 10.32 13.20
CA LEU A 42 -4.53 9.60 11.95
C LEU A 42 -3.62 10.18 10.87
N LEU A 43 -2.89 9.29 10.18
CA LEU A 43 -2.10 9.63 9.01
C LEU A 43 -2.83 9.11 7.76
N PHE A 44 -3.20 10.02 6.88
CA PHE A 44 -3.83 9.74 5.61
C PHE A 44 -2.79 9.80 4.49
N PHE A 45 -2.87 8.83 3.59
CA PHE A 45 -2.06 8.78 2.39
C PHE A 45 -2.96 9.06 1.19
N SER A 46 -2.44 9.82 0.23
CA SER A 46 -3.01 9.92 -1.11
C SER A 46 -2.93 8.56 -1.82
N GLY A 47 -3.58 8.44 -2.97
CA GLY A 47 -3.57 7.19 -3.75
C GLY A 47 -2.15 6.77 -4.10
N MET A 48 -1.64 5.71 -3.44
CA MET A 48 -0.30 5.21 -3.67
C MET A 48 -0.23 4.32 -4.89
N LEU A 49 0.72 4.63 -5.77
CA LEU A 49 0.93 3.93 -7.04
C LEU A 49 2.15 3.01 -6.95
N PRO A 50 2.21 1.94 -7.76
CA PRO A 50 3.36 1.04 -7.87
C PRO A 50 4.50 1.71 -8.66
N VAL A 51 5.10 2.73 -8.05
CA VAL A 51 6.16 3.55 -8.64
C VAL A 51 7.49 3.12 -8.07
N VAL A 52 8.49 2.99 -8.94
CA VAL A 52 9.89 2.76 -8.57
C VAL A 52 10.71 3.80 -9.34
N ASP A 53 11.58 4.53 -8.66
CA ASP A 53 12.42 5.58 -9.25
C ASP A 53 11.61 6.62 -10.06
N HIS A 54 10.48 7.07 -9.52
CA HIS A 54 9.52 7.98 -10.15
C HIS A 54 8.92 7.48 -11.49
N LYS A 55 9.05 6.20 -11.81
CA LYS A 55 8.42 5.58 -12.98
C LYS A 55 7.37 4.55 -12.55
N PRO A 56 6.15 4.58 -13.11
CA PRO A 56 5.16 3.55 -12.85
C PRO A 56 5.64 2.23 -13.45
N LYS A 57 5.83 1.21 -12.61
CA LYS A 57 6.37 -0.09 -13.04
C LYS A 57 5.31 -0.97 -13.71
N TYR A 58 4.06 -0.84 -13.27
CA TYR A 58 2.92 -1.58 -13.79
C TYR A 58 1.85 -0.59 -14.25
N VAL A 59 1.50 -0.67 -15.53
CA VAL A 59 0.46 0.16 -16.15
C VAL A 59 -0.43 -0.75 -16.98
N GLY A 60 -1.72 -0.78 -16.67
CA GLY A 60 -2.68 -1.64 -17.35
C GLY A 60 -3.86 -2.01 -16.47
N ARG A 61 -4.85 -2.70 -17.04
CA ARG A 61 -6.01 -3.22 -16.33
C ARG A 61 -5.83 -4.70 -16.03
N LEU A 62 -6.16 -5.08 -14.80
CA LEU A 62 -6.20 -6.48 -14.38
C LEU A 62 -7.18 -7.28 -15.24
N GLY A 63 -6.74 -8.41 -15.77
CA GLY A 63 -7.51 -9.31 -16.62
C GLY A 63 -7.55 -8.91 -18.09
N LYS A 64 -6.88 -7.83 -18.49
CA LYS A 64 -6.64 -7.49 -19.90
C LYS A 64 -5.15 -7.41 -20.18
N GLU A 65 -4.49 -6.41 -19.60
CA GLU A 65 -3.06 -6.17 -19.81
C GLU A 65 -2.20 -6.71 -18.66
N LEU A 66 -2.77 -6.90 -17.47
CA LEU A 66 -2.07 -7.43 -16.29
C LEU A 66 -2.69 -8.75 -15.83
N ASP A 67 -1.84 -9.69 -15.44
CA ASP A 67 -2.22 -10.92 -14.76
C ASP A 67 -2.27 -10.72 -13.23
N VAL A 68 -2.73 -11.76 -12.51
CA VAL A 68 -2.87 -11.72 -11.06
C VAL A 68 -1.51 -11.61 -10.35
N GLU A 69 -0.47 -12.20 -10.92
CA GLU A 69 0.87 -12.16 -10.34
C GLU A 69 1.51 -10.76 -10.51
N ALA A 70 1.30 -10.09 -11.65
CA ALA A 70 1.70 -8.70 -11.83
C ALA A 70 0.94 -7.76 -10.90
N ASP A 71 -0.35 -7.99 -10.65
CA ASP A 71 -1.14 -7.19 -9.70
C ASP A 71 -0.66 -7.38 -8.25
N ARG A 72 -0.28 -8.62 -7.87
CA ARG A 72 0.36 -8.89 -6.57
C ARG A 72 1.69 -8.14 -6.45
N ALA A 73 2.52 -8.20 -7.48
CA ALA A 73 3.80 -7.48 -7.50
C ALA A 73 3.60 -5.95 -7.46
N ALA A 74 2.61 -5.42 -8.18
CA ALA A 74 2.25 -4.01 -8.17
C ALA A 74 1.77 -3.57 -6.77
N THR A 75 0.85 -4.33 -6.18
CA THR A 75 0.33 -4.06 -4.82
C THR A 75 1.44 -4.11 -3.78
N TYR A 76 2.38 -5.05 -3.93
CA TYR A 76 3.54 -5.15 -3.05
C TYR A 76 4.39 -3.87 -3.10
N ILE A 77 4.70 -3.36 -4.30
CA ILE A 77 5.46 -2.11 -4.46
C ILE A 77 4.68 -0.92 -3.91
N ALA A 78 3.37 -0.82 -4.20
CA ALA A 78 2.55 0.26 -3.66
C ALA A 78 2.52 0.25 -2.13
N ALA A 79 2.48 -0.93 -1.50
CA ALA A 79 2.56 -1.07 -0.05
C ALA A 79 3.92 -0.64 0.51
N LEU A 80 5.02 -0.95 -0.19
CA LEU A 80 6.34 -0.47 0.20
C LEU A 80 6.45 1.06 0.11
N ASN A 81 5.85 1.67 -0.90
CA ASN A 81 5.81 3.13 -1.04
C ASN A 81 5.03 3.78 0.13
N VAL A 82 3.90 3.19 0.56
CA VAL A 82 3.20 3.66 1.76
C VAL A 82 4.11 3.64 2.99
N LEU A 83 4.84 2.53 3.20
CA LEU A 83 5.75 2.40 4.35
C LEU A 83 6.92 3.38 4.27
N ALA A 84 7.45 3.63 3.07
CA ALA A 84 8.49 4.62 2.85
C ALA A 84 8.02 6.03 3.23
N SER A 85 6.88 6.48 2.70
CA SER A 85 6.31 7.80 3.01
C SER A 85 5.87 7.91 4.48
N ALA A 86 5.39 6.81 5.09
CA ALA A 86 5.08 6.77 6.52
C ALA A 86 6.34 6.99 7.37
N LYS A 87 7.44 6.35 7.00
CA LYS A 87 8.73 6.49 7.68
C LYS A 87 9.29 7.90 7.53
N GLU A 88 9.19 8.49 6.34
CA GLU A 88 9.62 9.88 6.11
C GLU A 88 8.82 10.86 6.97
N HIS A 89 7.49 10.72 7.01
CA HIS A 89 6.63 11.62 7.78
C HIS A 89 6.75 11.46 9.30
N LEU A 90 6.90 10.22 9.79
CA LEU A 90 6.93 9.91 11.22
C LEU A 90 8.35 9.84 11.81
N GLY A 91 9.37 9.70 10.96
CA GLY A 91 10.76 9.39 11.32
C GLY A 91 11.01 7.91 11.61
N SER A 92 10.06 7.24 12.28
CA SER A 92 10.10 5.80 12.56
C SER A 92 8.73 5.16 12.44
N LEU A 93 8.70 3.94 11.91
CA LEU A 93 7.52 3.09 11.76
C LEU A 93 7.00 2.56 13.10
N ASP A 94 7.81 2.55 14.16
CA ASP A 94 7.39 2.15 15.51
C ASP A 94 6.34 3.09 16.11
N ARG A 95 6.19 4.29 15.55
CA ARG A 95 5.14 5.24 15.94
C ARG A 95 3.76 4.83 15.42
N VAL A 96 3.68 3.91 14.46
CA VAL A 96 2.42 3.42 13.90
C VAL A 96 1.80 2.39 14.84
N THR A 97 0.71 2.76 15.49
CA THR A 97 0.02 1.85 16.43
C THR A 97 -0.87 0.83 15.73
N ARG A 98 -1.53 1.21 14.63
CA ARG A 98 -2.47 0.34 13.90
C ARG A 98 -2.76 0.86 12.50
N VAL A 99 -2.92 -0.05 11.55
CA VAL A 99 -3.53 0.25 10.25
C VAL A 99 -5.05 0.21 10.39
N VAL A 100 -5.69 1.38 10.31
CA VAL A 100 -7.15 1.52 10.47
C VAL A 100 -7.90 1.16 9.19
N ARG A 101 -7.34 1.53 8.03
CA ARG A 101 -7.91 1.27 6.71
C ARG A 101 -6.80 1.02 5.71
N SER A 102 -6.91 -0.06 4.96
CA SER A 102 -6.11 -0.30 3.75
C SER A 102 -6.88 0.18 2.54
N TRP A 103 -6.28 1.07 1.74
CA TRP A 103 -6.85 1.46 0.46
C TRP A 103 -6.66 0.33 -0.54
N ARG A 104 -7.73 -0.11 -1.19
CA ARG A 104 -7.68 -1.10 -2.26
C ARG A 104 -7.89 -0.38 -3.58
N ALA A 105 -6.81 -0.05 -4.28
CA ALA A 105 -6.84 0.47 -5.64
C ALA A 105 -7.00 -0.69 -6.65
N GLY A 106 -8.03 -1.52 -6.47
CA GLY A 106 -8.38 -2.52 -7.46
C GLY A 106 -9.36 -1.90 -8.45
N THR A 107 -8.96 -1.68 -9.70
CA THR A 107 -9.91 -1.61 -10.82
C THR A 107 -10.41 -3.02 -11.14
N VAL A 108 -10.89 -3.75 -10.13
CA VAL A 108 -11.68 -4.94 -10.37
C VAL A 108 -12.97 -4.42 -11.01
N PRO A 109 -13.30 -4.79 -12.25
CA PRO A 109 -14.66 -4.58 -12.70
C PRO A 109 -15.56 -5.33 -11.74
N GLN A 110 -16.36 -4.62 -10.94
CA GLN A 110 -17.40 -5.18 -10.08
C GLN A 110 -18.55 -5.83 -10.90
N ARG A 111 -18.26 -6.34 -12.09
CA ARG A 111 -19.20 -7.10 -12.89
C ARG A 111 -18.54 -8.41 -13.29
N CYS A 112 -18.74 -9.43 -12.45
CA CYS A 112 -19.02 -10.76 -12.96
C CYS A 112 -20.14 -10.62 -14.00
N ALA A 113 -19.78 -10.59 -15.28
CA ALA A 113 -20.74 -10.75 -16.36
C ALA A 113 -21.26 -12.21 -16.42
N GLU A 114 -20.60 -13.15 -15.74
CA GLU A 114 -20.90 -14.59 -15.78
C GLU A 114 -21.85 -15.08 -14.68
N CYS A 115 -22.26 -14.26 -13.70
CA CYS A 115 -23.25 -14.67 -12.69
C CYS A 115 -24.72 -14.58 -13.15
N ARG A 116 -25.00 -14.32 -14.44
CA ARG A 116 -26.38 -14.12 -14.95
C ARG A 116 -26.93 -15.27 -15.80
N HIS A 117 -26.40 -16.49 -15.67
CA HIS A 117 -26.91 -17.65 -16.44
C HIS A 117 -27.13 -18.93 -15.64
N SER A 118 -27.10 -18.87 -14.31
CA SER A 118 -27.28 -20.08 -13.48
C SER A 118 -28.25 -19.90 -12.34
N HIS A 119 -29.37 -19.21 -12.58
CA HIS A 119 -30.61 -19.40 -11.84
C HIS A 119 -31.80 -19.22 -12.78
N THR A 120 -32.56 -20.31 -12.92
CA THR A 120 -33.83 -20.54 -13.64
C THR A 120 -33.81 -20.49 -15.16
#